data_AF-A0A087TSD0-F1
#
_entry.id   AF-A0A087TSD0-F1
#
_cell.length_a   1.000
_cell.length_b   1.000
_cell.length_c   1.000
_cell.angle_alpha   90.00
_cell.angle_beta   90.00
_cell.angle_gamma   90.00
#
_symmetry.space_group_name_H-M   'P 1'
#
loop_
_entity.id
_entity.type
_entity.pdbx_description
1 polymer ?
#
loop_
_entity_poly.entity_id
_entity_poly.type
_entity_poly.pdbx_seq_one_letter_code
_entity_poly.pdbx_strand_id
1 'polypeptide(L)' 'MSHGVRNKMDFRPPAPLTFSVGNVKEKWKQELENYLLATEKDAKPDKTKIAILLNLLGTKGLEIYNTFRFEPPENKEKS' A
#
# COMPACT_ATOMS: atom_id res chain seq x y z
N MET A 1 13.32 17.52 -40.40
CA MET A 1 13.99 16.80 -39.31
C MET A 1 13.07 16.84 -38.10
N SER A 2 12.24 15.82 -37.92
CA SER A 2 11.20 15.81 -36.87
C SER A 2 11.79 15.28 -35.57
N HIS A 3 11.78 16.12 -34.53
CA HIS A 3 12.22 15.74 -33.19
C HIS A 3 11.24 14.72 -32.60
N GLY A 4 11.73 13.51 -32.34
CA GLY A 4 11.02 12.51 -31.54
C GLY A 4 11.01 12.90 -30.07
N VAL A 5 9.89 13.41 -29.59
CA VAL A 5 9.67 13.65 -28.16
C VAL A 5 9.46 12.29 -27.50
N ARG A 6 10.40 11.93 -26.61
CA ARG A 6 10.33 10.73 -25.77
C ARG A 6 9.09 10.80 -24.90
N ASN A 7 8.14 9.91 -25.13
CA ASN A 7 6.99 9.72 -24.26
C ASN A 7 7.48 9.06 -22.96
N LYS A 8 7.74 9.86 -21.92
CA LYS A 8 7.89 9.34 -20.55
C LYS A 8 6.59 8.61 -20.24
N MET A 9 6.67 7.32 -19.90
CA MET A 9 5.55 6.64 -19.27
C MET A 9 5.21 7.42 -18.00
N ASP A 10 4.17 8.24 -18.07
CA ASP A 10 3.57 8.90 -16.92
C ASP A 10 3.06 7.80 -15.99
N PHE A 11 3.89 7.42 -15.01
CA PHE A 11 3.44 6.61 -13.89
C PHE A 11 2.48 7.47 -13.08
N ARG A 12 1.22 7.49 -13.52
CA ARG A 12 0.14 8.14 -12.78
C ARG A 12 -0.13 7.25 -11.58
N PRO A 13 0.08 7.72 -10.33
CA PRO A 13 -0.36 6.96 -9.18
C PRO A 13 -1.86 6.70 -9.32
N PRO A 14 -2.34 5.51 -8.93
CA PRO A 14 -3.77 5.20 -8.98
C PRO A 14 -4.56 6.27 -8.22
N ALA A 15 -5.77 6.53 -8.68
CA ALA A 15 -6.67 7.47 -8.03
C ALA A 15 -6.83 7.10 -6.53
N PRO A 16 -7.06 8.09 -5.66
CA PRO A 16 -7.30 7.83 -4.24
C PRO A 16 -8.47 6.84 -4.07
N LEU A 17 -8.26 5.81 -3.26
CA LEU A 17 -9.26 4.77 -3.01
C LEU A 17 -10.52 5.39 -2.37
N THR A 18 -11.69 5.15 -2.97
CA THR A 18 -12.98 5.68 -2.48
C THR A 18 -13.71 4.63 -1.64
N PHE A 19 -14.08 4.99 -0.41
CA PHE A 19 -14.69 4.09 0.57
C PHE A 19 -16.22 4.16 0.51
N SER A 20 -16.87 3.46 -0.42
CA SER A 20 -18.33 3.36 -0.49
C SER A 20 -18.86 2.11 0.22
N VAL A 21 -19.73 2.29 1.20
CA VAL A 21 -20.36 1.27 2.07
C VAL A 21 -20.94 0.08 1.27
N GLY A 22 -20.22 -1.05 1.27
CA GLY A 22 -20.64 -2.32 0.65
C GLY A 22 -19.45 -3.11 0.08
N ASN A 23 -19.09 -4.24 0.70
CA ASN A 23 -17.94 -5.10 0.33
C ASN A 23 -16.57 -4.40 0.16
N VAL A 24 -16.38 -3.21 0.78
CA VAL A 24 -15.14 -2.42 0.73
C VAL A 24 -13.92 -3.26 1.10
N LYS A 25 -14.04 -4.11 2.13
CA LYS A 25 -12.90 -4.88 2.66
C LYS A 25 -12.31 -5.83 1.62
N GLU A 26 -13.15 -6.59 0.91
CA GLU A 26 -12.69 -7.59 -0.06
C GLU A 26 -12.18 -6.93 -1.35
N LYS A 27 -12.90 -5.91 -1.85
CA LYS A 27 -12.46 -5.17 -3.03
C LYS A 27 -11.14 -4.45 -2.81
N TRP A 28 -10.97 -3.81 -1.67
CA TRP A 28 -9.77 -3.07 -1.34
C TRP A 28 -8.54 -3.96 -1.16
N LYS A 29 -8.73 -5.14 -0.56
CA LYS A 29 -7.65 -6.12 -0.43
C LYS A 29 -7.16 -6.56 -1.81
N GLN A 30 -8.09 -6.90 -2.71
CA GLN A 30 -7.76 -7.27 -4.09
C GLN A 30 -7.05 -6.13 -4.84
N GLU A 31 -7.49 -4.88 -4.68
CA GLU A 31 -6.85 -3.72 -5.31
C GLU A 31 -5.42 -3.49 -4.81
N LEU A 32 -5.18 -3.64 -3.50
CA LEU A 32 -3.84 -3.57 -2.94
C LEU A 32 -2.94 -4.71 -3.44
N GLU A 33 -3.45 -5.94 -3.50
CA GLU A 33 -2.72 -7.10 -4.04
C GLU A 33 -2.35 -6.88 -5.51
N ASN A 34 -3.29 -6.41 -6.33
CA ASN A 34 -3.04 -6.07 -7.74
C ASN A 34 -1.99 -4.97 -7.87
N TYR A 35 -2.03 -3.94 -7.02
CA TYR A 35 -1.05 -2.86 -7.03
C TYR A 35 0.36 -3.38 -6.68
N LEU A 36 0.46 -4.23 -5.66
CA LEU A 36 1.74 -4.82 -5.27
C LEU A 36 2.30 -5.71 -6.39
N LEU A 37 1.46 -6.52 -7.03
CA LEU A 37 1.87 -7.37 -8.15
C LEU A 37 2.30 -6.54 -9.37
N ALA A 38 1.50 -5.56 -9.78
CA ALA A 38 1.79 -4.71 -10.94
C ALA A 38 3.03 -3.83 -10.76
N THR A 39 3.47 -3.61 -9.51
CA THR A 39 4.68 -2.84 -9.20
C THR A 39 5.86 -3.71 -8.75
N GLU A 40 5.74 -5.05 -8.85
CA GLU A 40 6.76 -6.03 -8.43
C GLU A 40 7.16 -5.88 -6.95
N LYS A 41 6.20 -5.48 -6.11
CA LYS A 41 6.35 -5.29 -4.66
C LYS A 41 5.68 -6.39 -3.85
N ASP A 42 5.04 -7.37 -4.49
CA ASP A 42 4.39 -8.49 -3.83
C ASP A 42 5.39 -9.38 -3.07
N ALA A 43 6.63 -9.50 -3.56
CA ALA A 43 7.71 -10.24 -2.89
C ALA A 43 8.45 -9.43 -1.80
N LYS A 44 8.09 -8.15 -1.58
CA LYS A 44 8.77 -7.32 -0.58
C LYS A 44 8.36 -7.71 0.85
N PRO A 45 9.20 -7.41 1.86
CA PRO A 45 8.86 -7.63 3.26
C PRO A 45 7.58 -6.90 3.67
N ASP A 46 6.86 -7.44 4.65
CA ASP A 46 5.60 -6.86 5.13
C ASP A 46 5.74 -5.41 5.58
N LYS A 47 6.87 -5.05 6.21
CA LYS A 47 7.17 -3.65 6.57
C LYS A 47 7.10 -2.71 5.37
N THR A 48 7.58 -3.14 4.20
CA THR A 48 7.52 -2.34 2.97
C THR A 48 6.10 -2.26 2.43
N LYS A 49 5.34 -3.37 2.45
CA LYS A 49 3.93 -3.41 2.03
C LYS A 49 3.06 -2.52 2.92
N ILE A 50 3.30 -2.55 4.24
CA ILE A 50 2.64 -1.68 5.22
C ILE A 50 2.97 -0.21 4.93
N ALA A 51 4.23 0.13 4.68
CA ALA A 51 4.61 1.51 4.33
C ALA A 51 3.92 2.01 3.05
N ILE A 52 3.83 1.17 2.01
CA ILE A 52 3.09 1.48 0.78
C ILE A 52 1.62 1.74 1.11
N LEU A 53 1.03 0.87 1.91
CA LEU A 53 -0.36 0.99 2.31
C LEU A 53 -0.62 2.30 3.06
N LEU A 54 0.23 2.64 4.03
CA LEU A 54 0.11 3.89 4.79
C LEU A 54 0.27 5.12 3.89
N ASN A 55 1.16 5.05 2.90
CA ASN A 55 1.32 6.10 1.90
C ASN A 55 0.06 6.27 1.03
N LEU A 56 -0.63 5.17 0.68
CA LEU A 56 -1.89 5.22 -0.06
C LEU A 56 -3.06 5.76 0.77
N LEU A 57 -3.10 5.47 2.07
CA LEU A 57 -4.12 5.97 2.99
C LEU A 57 -3.91 7.44 3.40
N GLY A 58 -2.69 7.97 3.20
CA GLY A 58 -2.32 9.33 3.56
C GLY A 58 -2.31 9.60 5.05
N THR A 59 -2.30 10.88 5.44
CA THR A 59 -2.11 11.33 6.82
C THR A 59 -3.11 10.69 7.79
N LYS A 60 -4.39 10.61 7.43
CA LYS A 60 -5.42 10.00 8.27
C LYS A 60 -5.16 8.51 8.54
N GLY A 61 -4.70 7.78 7.52
CA GLY A 61 -4.34 6.37 7.69
C GLY A 61 -3.14 6.17 8.62
N LEU A 62 -2.16 7.06 8.52
CA LEU A 62 -0.99 7.06 9.39
C LEU A 62 -1.37 7.39 10.84
N GLU A 63 -2.25 8.38 11.06
CA GLU A 63 -2.76 8.72 12.39
C GLU A 63 -3.48 7.52 13.03
N ILE A 64 -4.37 6.85 12.30
CA ILE A 64 -5.05 5.63 12.78
C ILE A 64 -4.02 4.54 13.09
N TYR A 65 -3.08 4.30 12.19
CA TYR A 65 -2.05 3.28 12.37
C TYR A 65 -1.21 3.51 13.64
N ASN A 66 -0.87 4.76 13.94
CA ASN A 66 -0.11 5.13 15.13
C ASN A 66 -0.88 4.94 16.45
N THR A 67 -2.20 4.79 16.39
CA THR A 67 -3.00 4.43 17.57
C THR A 67 -3.01 2.93 17.85
N PHE A 68 -2.61 2.09 16.89
CA PHE A 68 -2.46 0.66 17.13
C PHE A 68 -1.29 0.41 18.09
N ARG A 69 -1.59 -0.18 19.25
CA ARG A 69 -0.59 -0.74 20.14
C ARG A 69 -0.24 -2.13 19.65
N PHE A 70 0.91 -2.26 19.00
CA PHE A 70 1.49 -3.56 18.70
C PHE A 70 2.06 -4.11 20.00
N GLU A 71 1.63 -5.31 20.41
CA GLU A 71 2.26 -5.98 21.53
C GLU A 71 3.74 -6.20 21.21
N PRO A 72 4.66 -5.97 22.17
CA PRO A 72 6.05 -6.33 21.96
C PRO A 72 6.11 -7.82 21.62
N PRO A 73 7.04 -8.25 20.74
CA PRO A 73 7.21 -9.67 20.48
C PRO A 73 7.45 -10.33 21.84
N GLU A 74 6.49 -11.14 22.28
CA GLU A 74 6.63 -11.95 23.48
C GLU A 74 7.94 -12.71 23.31
N ASN A 75 8.88 -12.40 24.20
CA ASN A 75 10.19 -13.02 24.22
C ASN A 75 9.94 -14.52 24.48
N LYS A 76 9.85 -15.32 23.41
CA LYS A 76 9.85 -16.78 23.47
C LYS A 76 11.27 -17.25 23.81
N GLU A 77 11.77 -16.77 24.95
CA GLU A 77 12.91 -17.32 25.65
C GLU A 77 12.41 -17.69 27.05
N LYS A 78 11.93 -18.92 27.16
CA LYS A 78 12.02 -19.81 28.34
C LYS A 78 11.15 -21.04 28.10
N SER A 79 11.75 -22.14 27.65
CA SER A 79 12.17 -23.24 28.54
C SER A 79 12.76 -24.39 27.75
#